data_AF-A0A151S7T6-F1
#
_entry.id   AF-A0A151S7T6-F1
#
_cell.length_a   1.000
_cell.length_b   1.000
_cell.length_c   1.000
_cell.angle_alpha   90.00
_cell.angle_beta   90.00
_cell.angle_gamma   90.00
#
_symmetry.space_group_name_H-M   'P 1'
#
loop_
_entity.id
_entity.type
_entity.pdbx_description
1 polymer ?
#
loop_
_entity_poly.entity_id
_entity_poly.type
_entity_poly.pdbx_seq_one_letter_code
_entity_poly.pdbx_strand_id
1 'polypeptide(L)'
;MCSSNMIVRAFDRSRREVVGDITFPIQIGPTTFNIEFQVMDITLAYSCLLGRPWIHQAKAVPSTLHQKVKFVVDGKLKKICLTASH
;
A
#
# COMPACT_ATOMS: atom_id res chain seq x y z
N MET A 1 -0.36 -1.95 -17.98
CA MET A 1 0.78 -1.32 -17.30
C MET A 1 1.24 -0.19 -18.18
N CYS A 2 1.41 1.01 -17.62
CA CYS A 2 1.92 2.16 -18.35
C CYS A 2 3.39 2.36 -18.00
N SER A 3 4.23 2.70 -18.98
CA SER A 3 5.64 3.02 -18.72
C SER A 3 5.73 4.26 -17.85
N SER A 4 6.50 4.18 -16.76
CA SER A 4 6.74 5.30 -15.84
C SER A 4 8.21 5.76 -15.98
N ASN A 5 8.49 7.06 -15.84
CA ASN A 5 9.86 7.57 -15.68
C ASN A 5 10.20 7.73 -14.19
N MET A 6 9.50 7.04 -13.29
CA MET A 6 9.67 7.28 -11.87
C MET A 6 10.89 6.54 -11.31
N ILE A 7 11.63 7.23 -10.44
CA ILE A 7 12.77 6.67 -9.71
C ILE A 7 12.44 6.64 -8.22
N VAL A 8 12.45 5.44 -7.64
CA VAL A 8 12.32 5.23 -6.19
C VAL A 8 13.71 5.17 -5.57
N ARG A 9 13.89 5.82 -4.42
CA ARG A 9 15.11 5.68 -3.62
C ARG A 9 14.86 4.67 -2.51
N ALA A 10 15.60 3.58 -2.51
CA ALA A 10 15.55 2.55 -1.48
C ALA A 10 16.28 3.01 -0.20
N PHE A 11 16.10 2.26 0.89
CA PHE A 11 16.67 2.57 2.20
C PHE A 11 18.20 2.63 2.20
N ASP A 12 18.85 1.77 1.41
CA ASP A 12 20.30 1.74 1.17
C ASP A 12 20.81 2.91 0.30
N ARG A 13 19.93 3.88 -0.02
CA ARG A 13 20.16 5.02 -0.91
C ARG A 13 20.35 4.66 -2.38
N SER A 14 20.20 3.39 -2.77
CA SER A 14 20.17 2.99 -4.18
C SER A 14 18.95 3.61 -4.86
N ARG A 15 19.11 3.93 -6.15
CA ARG A 15 18.02 4.39 -7.01
C ARG A 15 17.52 3.19 -7.81
N ARG A 16 16.21 3.01 -7.85
CA ARG A 16 15.53 1.92 -8.57
C ARG A 16 14.52 2.54 -9.52
N GLU A 17 14.61 2.15 -10.78
CA GLU A 17 13.64 2.54 -11.79
C GLU A 17 12.37 1.71 -11.61
N VAL A 18 11.22 2.36 -11.77
CA VAL A 18 9.92 1.71 -11.72
C VAL A 18 9.60 1.15 -13.10
N VAL A 19 9.31 -0.15 -13.16
CA VAL A 19 8.97 -0.88 -14.38
C VAL A 19 7.73 -0.29 -15.05
N GLY A 20 6.77 0.15 -14.23
CA GLY A 20 5.60 0.87 -14.68
C GLY A 20 4.56 0.99 -13.58
N ASP A 21 3.45 1.63 -13.93
CA ASP A 21 2.33 1.82 -13.02
C ASP A 21 1.18 0.87 -13.37
N ILE A 22 0.51 0.36 -12.34
CA ILE A 22 -0.65 -0.52 -12.45
C ILE A 22 -1.73 -0.13 -11.44
N THR A 23 -2.97 -0.02 -11.90
CA THR A 23 -4.14 0.11 -11.01
C THR A 23 -4.80 -1.25 -10.86
N PHE A 24 -4.99 -1.72 -9.62
CA PHE A 24 -5.71 -2.97 -9.36
C PHE A 24 -6.55 -2.89 -8.08
N PRO A 25 -7.74 -3.52 -8.04
CA PRO A 25 -8.56 -3.63 -6.83
C PRO A 25 -7.89 -4.52 -5.77
N ILE A 26 -7.55 -3.96 -4.61
CA ILE A 26 -7.08 -4.72 -3.44
C ILE A 26 -8.18 -4.80 -2.39
N GLN A 27 -8.44 -6.01 -1.90
CA GLN A 27 -9.31 -6.24 -0.76
C GLN A 27 -8.53 -6.08 0.55
N ILE A 28 -8.96 -5.14 1.39
CA ILE A 28 -8.39 -4.85 2.70
C ILE A 28 -9.52 -5.02 3.72
N GLY A 29 -9.50 -6.16 4.41
CA GLY A 29 -10.63 -6.59 5.25
C GLY A 29 -11.90 -6.77 4.40
N PRO A 30 -13.05 -6.20 4.80
CA PRO A 30 -14.30 -6.32 4.04
C PRO A 30 -14.47 -5.29 2.92
N THR A 31 -13.43 -4.49 2.59
CA THR A 31 -13.53 -3.39 1.63
C THR A 31 -12.52 -3.54 0.50
N THR A 32 -12.95 -3.28 -0.73
CA THR A 32 -12.08 -3.22 -1.92
C THR A 32 -11.68 -1.78 -2.22
N PHE A 33 -10.39 -1.55 -2.50
CA PHE A 33 -9.84 -0.26 -2.91
C PHE A 33 -9.18 -0.39 -4.28
N ASN A 34 -9.48 0.52 -5.20
CA ASN A 34 -8.70 0.67 -6.42
C ASN A 34 -7.48 1.53 -6.12
N ILE A 35 -6.29 0.92 -6.15
CA ILE A 35 -5.03 1.57 -5.76
C ILE A 35 -4.09 1.52 -6.97
N GLU A 36 -3.42 2.63 -7.23
CA GLU A 36 -2.32 2.71 -8.19
C GLU A 36 -1.01 2.32 -7.51
N PHE A 37 -0.34 1.31 -8.07
CA PHE A 37 0.94 0.79 -7.62
C PHE A 37 2.03 1.04 -8.63
N GLN A 38 3.21 1.32 -8.11
CA GLN A 38 4.46 1.33 -8.85
C GLN A 38 5.06 -0.08 -8.81
N VAL A 39 5.25 -0.68 -9.97
CA VAL A 39 5.84 -2.01 -10.11
C VAL A 39 7.35 -1.88 -10.13
N MET A 40 8.01 -2.58 -9.22
CA MET A 40 9.47 -2.61 -9.14
C MET A 40 9.96 -4.05 -9.35
N ASP A 41 11.00 -4.24 -10.16
CA ASP A 41 11.66 -5.53 -10.36
C ASP A 41 12.81 -5.70 -9.36
N ILE A 42 12.45 -6.02 -8.11
CA ILE A 42 13.40 -6.22 -7.01
C ILE A 42 12.90 -7.31 -6.06
N THR A 43 13.83 -8.06 -5.47
CA THR A 43 13.50 -9.04 -4.42
C THR A 43 13.26 -8.33 -3.09
N LEU A 44 12.03 -8.34 -2.62
CA LEU A 44 11.61 -7.74 -1.35
C LEU A 44 11.02 -8.79 -0.40
N ALA A 45 11.11 -8.55 0.90
CA ALA A 45 10.44 -9.35 1.92
C ALA A 45 8.92 -9.08 2.01
N TYR A 46 8.36 -8.30 1.08
CA TYR A 46 6.95 -7.90 1.04
C TYR A 46 6.49 -7.78 -0.41
N SER A 47 5.19 -8.06 -0.65
CA SER A 47 4.60 -8.00 -2.00
C SER A 47 4.02 -6.64 -2.36
N CYS A 48 3.57 -5.85 -1.38
CA CYS A 48 3.02 -4.51 -1.61
C CYS A 48 3.30 -3.56 -0.45
N LEU A 49 3.44 -2.27 -0.74
CA LEU A 49 3.53 -1.21 0.25
C LEU A 49 2.40 -0.22 0.08
N LEU A 50 1.58 -0.08 1.12
CA LEU A 50 0.54 0.94 1.17
C LEU A 50 1.11 2.19 1.84
N GLY A 51 1.48 3.15 0.99
CA GLY A 51 2.05 4.42 1.45
C GLY A 51 1.00 5.42 1.91
N ARG A 52 1.48 6.65 2.15
CA ARG A 52 0.66 7.82 2.50
C ARG A 52 -0.53 8.05 1.56
N PRO A 53 -0.41 7.91 0.22
CA PRO A 53 -1.55 8.15 -0.68
C PRO A 53 -2.78 7.31 -0.30
N TRP A 54 -2.59 6.01 -0.08
CA TRP A 54 -3.68 5.13 0.35
C TRP A 54 -4.18 5.49 1.77
N ILE A 55 -3.28 5.78 2.71
CA ILE A 55 -3.65 6.16 4.08
C ILE A 55 -4.56 7.40 4.08
N HIS A 56 -4.22 8.42 3.29
CA HIS A 56 -5.03 9.64 3.18
C HIS A 56 -6.37 9.37 2.48
N GLN A 57 -6.38 8.62 1.39
CA GLN A 57 -7.59 8.28 0.65
C GLN A 57 -8.59 7.49 1.52
N ALA A 58 -8.11 6.50 2.26
CA ALA A 58 -8.96 5.68 3.14
C ALA A 58 -9.30 6.38 4.49
N LYS A 59 -8.74 7.57 4.75
CA LYS A 59 -8.75 8.21 6.08
C LYS A 59 -8.29 7.22 7.17
N ALA A 60 -7.25 6.46 6.85
CA ALA A 60 -6.76 5.38 7.68
C ALA A 60 -5.91 5.93 8.84
N VAL A 61 -6.08 5.34 10.01
CA VAL A 61 -5.30 5.58 11.22
C VAL A 61 -4.63 4.28 11.63
N PRO A 62 -3.33 4.10 11.33
CA PRO A 62 -2.57 2.95 11.81
C PRO A 62 -2.22 3.14 13.30
N SER A 63 -2.26 2.05 14.05
CA SER A 63 -1.88 1.97 15.46
C SER A 63 -0.90 0.82 15.65
N THR A 64 0.37 1.15 15.90
CA THR A 64 1.43 0.16 16.18
C THR A 64 1.18 -0.59 17.48
N LEU A 65 0.80 0.12 18.55
CA LEU A 65 0.53 -0.44 19.88
C LEU A 65 -0.46 -1.62 19.84
N HIS A 66 -1.52 -1.45 19.06
CA HIS A 66 -2.56 -2.47 18.92
C HIS A 66 -2.42 -3.32 17.64
N GLN A 67 -1.38 -3.10 16.84
CA GLN A 67 -1.19 -3.71 15.52
C GLN A 67 -2.48 -3.69 14.69
N LYS A 68 -3.10 -2.51 14.56
CA LYS A 68 -4.43 -2.35 13.95
C LYS A 68 -4.46 -1.14 13.04
N VAL A 69 -5.22 -1.22 11.96
CA VAL A 69 -5.56 -0.08 11.11
C VAL A 69 -7.05 0.16 11.21
N LYS A 70 -7.43 1.41 11.45
CA LYS A 70 -8.82 1.87 11.40
C LYS A 70 -9.01 2.74 10.17
N PHE A 71 -10.13 2.68 9.49
CA PHE A 71 -10.43 3.53 8.35
C PHE A 71 -11.94 3.67 8.18
N VAL A 72 -12.40 4.66 7.42
CA VAL A 72 -13.84 4.95 7.25
C VAL A 72 -14.23 4.72 5.81
N VAL A 73 -15.25 3.89 5.60
CA VAL A 73 -15.82 3.57 4.28
C VAL A 73 -17.33 3.69 4.41
N ASP A 74 -17.96 4.45 3.51
CA ASP A 74 -19.42 4.70 3.50
C ASP A 74 -19.96 5.16 4.87
N GLY A 75 -19.19 6.02 5.56
CA GLY A 75 -19.54 6.53 6.89
C GLY A 75 -19.39 5.51 8.04
N LYS A 76 -18.95 4.28 7.77
CA LYS A 76 -18.76 3.23 8.78
C LYS A 76 -17.29 3.04 9.12
N LEU A 77 -16.99 2.97 10.42
CA LEU A 77 -15.66 2.65 10.91
C LEU A 77 -15.36 1.16 10.67
N LYS A 78 -14.27 0.89 9.94
CA LYS A 78 -13.71 -0.44 9.75
C LYS A 78 -12.39 -0.54 10.52
N LYS A 79 -12.08 -1.75 10.99
CA LYS A 79 -10.89 -2.05 11.78
C LYS A 79 -10.32 -3.38 11.34
N ILE A 80 -9.03 -3.41 11.09
CA ILE A 80 -8.30 -4.61 10.67
C ILE A 80 -7.15 -4.82 11.65
N CYS A 81 -6.98 -6.06 12.09
CA CYS A 81 -5.79 -6.49 12.81
C CYS A 81 -4.69 -6.80 11.78
N LEU A 82 -3.53 -6.19 11.94
CA LEU A 82 -2.35 -6.48 11.14
C LEU A 82 -1.71 -7.76 11.69
N THR A 83 -1.82 -8.85 10.93
CA THR A 83 -1.08 -10.09 11.19
C THR A 83 0.00 -10.22 10.12
N ALA A 84 1.21 -10.60 10.52
CA ALA A 84 2.21 -11.04 9.55
C ALA A 84 1.73 -12.36 8.93
N SER A 85 1.71 -12.45 7.60
CA SER A 85 1.61 -13.74 6.93
C SER A 85 2.92 -14.51 7.17
N HIS A 86 2.82 -15.80 7.49
CA HIS A 86 3.98 -16.71 7.52
C HIS A 86 4.48 -16.99 6.10
#